data_AF-A0A3C1RMW6-F1
#
_entry.id   AF-A0A3C1RMW6-F1
#
_cell.length_a   1.000
_cell.length_b   1.000
_cell.length_c   1.000
_cell.angle_alpha   90.00
_cell.angle_beta   90.00
_cell.angle_gamma   90.00
#
_symmetry.space_group_name_H-M   'P 1'
#
loop_
_entity.id
_entity.type
_entity.pdbx_description
1 polymer ?
#
loop_
_entity_poly.entity_id
_entity_poly.type
_entity_poly.pdbx_seq_one_letter_code
_entity_poly.pdbx_strand_id
1 'polypeptide(L)'
;MQNENLDKLYKDVFEKLSDQITNKDEGVLYQIIILVAPKRSNEICNAKGIKNNASLDDDLKINPSERQGWEILKTDVKDILNLFQKSIDRKRNMNPDQAKFEDIVTIACELVGETTCREYLDKSANLNTNTRQPSPSTLCIVVPALVVENIRENDLISAYDVEKIIDNSLYFLCTSPEDANFIQQHLELTDEDITTVSEQREIYVKININDGEEMIGKKVPYSLKRNLPSNGQLMVEKLACLKYLSVSGLENFNRF
;
A
#
# COMPACT_ATOMS: atom_id res chain seq x y z
N MET A 1 -33.50 8.57 -4.23
CA MET A 1 -33.16 7.55 -3.22
C MET A 1 -31.89 6.77 -3.54
N GLN A 2 -31.74 6.06 -4.68
CA GLN A 2 -30.47 5.33 -4.99
C GLN A 2 -29.25 6.26 -5.13
N ASN A 3 -29.37 7.36 -5.86
CA ASN A 3 -28.25 8.29 -6.09
C ASN A 3 -27.78 9.04 -4.82
N GLU A 4 -28.64 9.19 -3.81
CA GLU A 4 -28.25 9.80 -2.51
C GLU A 4 -27.44 8.84 -1.64
N ASN A 5 -27.58 7.53 -1.85
CA ASN A 5 -26.85 6.50 -1.10
C ASN A 5 -25.43 6.30 -1.68
N LEU A 6 -25.28 6.40 -3.01
CA LEU A 6 -23.97 6.34 -3.69
C LEU A 6 -23.10 7.57 -3.42
N ASP A 7 -23.70 8.76 -3.51
CA ASP A 7 -23.01 10.02 -3.22
C ASP A 7 -22.47 10.05 -1.78
N LYS A 8 -23.27 9.59 -0.81
CA LYS A 8 -22.82 9.44 0.57
C LYS A 8 -21.69 8.41 0.68
N LEU A 9 -21.82 7.26 0.02
CA LEU A 9 -20.80 6.22 0.05
C LEU A 9 -19.44 6.73 -0.45
N TYR A 10 -19.41 7.45 -1.58
CA TYR A 10 -18.16 7.97 -2.14
C TYR A 10 -17.58 9.08 -1.27
N LYS A 11 -18.42 9.90 -0.64
CA LYS A 11 -17.98 10.89 0.34
C LYS A 11 -17.34 10.24 1.57
N ASP A 12 -17.95 9.18 2.10
CA ASP A 12 -17.41 8.45 3.25
C ASP A 12 -16.05 7.81 2.89
N VAL A 13 -15.87 7.33 1.64
CA VAL A 13 -14.57 6.85 1.13
C VAL A 13 -13.56 7.99 1.00
N PHE A 14 -13.96 9.14 0.45
CA PHE A 14 -13.11 10.32 0.32
C PHE A 14 -12.63 10.82 1.69
N GLU A 15 -13.53 10.97 2.66
CA GLU A 15 -13.19 11.41 4.02
C GLU A 15 -12.14 10.48 4.64
N LYS A 16 -12.27 9.16 4.45
CA LYS A 16 -11.32 8.17 4.97
C LYS A 16 -9.95 8.22 4.29
N LEU A 17 -9.90 8.54 3.01
CA LEU A 17 -8.66 8.57 2.21
C LEU A 17 -7.96 9.92 2.19
N SER A 18 -8.68 10.99 2.53
CA SER A 18 -8.23 12.38 2.38
C SER A 18 -6.81 12.63 2.91
N ASP A 19 -6.50 12.21 4.13
CA ASP A 19 -5.17 12.38 4.73
C ASP A 19 -4.04 11.66 3.98
N GLN A 20 -4.35 10.58 3.25
CA GLN A 20 -3.39 9.75 2.53
C GLN A 20 -3.12 10.24 1.10
N ILE A 21 -4.03 11.04 0.53
CA ILE A 21 -4.00 11.44 -0.89
C ILE A 21 -3.79 12.95 -1.10
N THR A 22 -4.13 13.81 -0.13
CA THR A 22 -4.18 15.28 -0.34
C THR A 22 -2.81 15.95 -0.55
N ASN A 23 -1.70 15.26 -0.26
CA ASN A 23 -0.33 15.78 -0.45
C ASN A 23 0.39 15.18 -1.67
N LYS A 24 -0.33 14.51 -2.58
CA LYS A 24 0.24 13.87 -3.76
C LYS A 24 -0.10 14.61 -5.04
N ASP A 25 0.89 14.73 -5.91
CA ASP A 25 0.83 15.38 -7.22
C ASP A 25 0.73 14.39 -8.40
N GLU A 26 1.06 13.11 -8.18
CA GLU A 26 0.99 12.05 -9.18
C GLU A 26 0.47 10.71 -8.63
N GLY A 27 -0.07 9.87 -9.52
CA GLY A 27 -0.43 8.47 -9.26
C GLY A 27 -1.61 8.27 -8.32
N VAL A 28 -2.44 9.30 -8.13
CA VAL A 28 -3.44 9.35 -7.07
C VAL A 28 -4.55 8.34 -7.31
N LEU A 29 -5.08 8.28 -8.53
CA LEU A 29 -6.11 7.31 -8.91
C LEU A 29 -5.60 5.87 -8.76
N TYR A 30 -4.38 5.61 -9.23
CA TYR A 30 -3.73 4.30 -9.13
C TYR A 30 -3.64 3.84 -7.67
N GLN A 31 -3.21 4.72 -6.77
CA GLN A 31 -3.11 4.40 -5.35
C GLN A 31 -4.47 4.18 -4.69
N ILE A 32 -5.48 4.99 -5.01
CA ILE A 32 -6.83 4.80 -4.45
C ILE A 32 -7.39 3.44 -4.84
N ILE A 33 -7.21 3.03 -6.10
CA ILE A 33 -7.65 1.72 -6.59
C ILE A 33 -6.94 0.58 -5.84
N ILE A 34 -5.66 0.71 -5.54
CA ILE A 34 -4.93 -0.26 -4.69
C ILE A 34 -5.52 -0.32 -3.28
N LEU A 35 -5.79 0.82 -2.66
CA LEU A 35 -6.31 0.88 -1.28
C LEU A 35 -7.73 0.31 -1.17
N VAL A 36 -8.59 0.63 -2.13
CA VAL A 36 -10.01 0.24 -2.09
C VAL A 36 -10.21 -1.17 -2.64
N ALA A 37 -9.44 -1.59 -3.65
CA ALA A 37 -9.62 -2.84 -4.37
C ALA A 37 -8.30 -3.61 -4.60
N PRO A 38 -7.53 -3.95 -3.56
CA PRO A 38 -6.17 -4.49 -3.70
C PRO A 38 -6.09 -5.78 -4.52
N LYS A 39 -7.11 -6.65 -4.44
CA LYS A 39 -7.15 -7.92 -5.19
C LYS A 39 -7.39 -7.75 -6.70
N ARG A 40 -7.93 -6.60 -7.12
CA ARG A 40 -8.34 -6.34 -8.51
C ARG A 40 -7.63 -5.12 -9.09
N SER A 41 -6.77 -4.47 -8.33
CA SER A 41 -6.14 -3.20 -8.70
C SER A 41 -5.35 -3.32 -10.00
N ASN A 42 -4.51 -4.35 -10.13
CA ASN A 42 -3.73 -4.60 -11.35
C ASN A 42 -4.61 -4.80 -12.58
N GLU A 43 -5.71 -5.53 -12.43
CA GLU A 43 -6.67 -5.77 -13.52
C GLU A 43 -7.34 -4.46 -13.97
N ILE A 44 -7.85 -3.69 -13.00
CA ILE A 44 -8.53 -2.41 -13.25
C ILE A 44 -7.57 -1.39 -13.87
N CYS A 45 -6.39 -1.23 -13.28
CA CYS A 45 -5.39 -0.25 -13.74
C CYS A 45 -4.88 -0.60 -15.13
N ASN A 46 -4.58 -1.87 -15.42
CA ASN A 46 -4.12 -2.28 -16.74
C ASN A 46 -5.21 -2.13 -17.82
N ALA A 47 -6.44 -2.54 -17.51
CA ALA A 47 -7.56 -2.43 -18.46
C ALA A 47 -7.89 -0.96 -18.81
N LYS A 48 -7.61 -0.03 -17.90
CA LYS A 48 -7.89 1.40 -18.05
C LYS A 48 -6.67 2.24 -18.37
N GLY A 49 -5.49 1.64 -18.47
CA GLY A 49 -4.23 2.36 -18.70
C GLY A 49 -3.87 3.36 -17.59
N ILE A 50 -4.32 3.11 -16.36
CA ILE A 50 -4.06 3.97 -15.18
C ILE A 50 -2.63 3.69 -14.71
N LYS A 51 -1.84 4.75 -14.55
CA LYS A 51 -0.41 4.66 -14.23
C LYS A 51 -0.13 5.18 -12.82
N ASN A 52 0.89 4.61 -12.18
CA ASN A 52 1.36 5.02 -10.86
C ASN A 52 2.07 6.39 -10.83
N ASN A 53 2.32 6.98 -11.99
CA ASN A 53 2.92 8.30 -12.17
C ASN A 53 2.06 9.23 -13.05
N ALA A 54 0.77 8.94 -13.18
CA ALA A 54 -0.17 9.80 -13.90
C ALA A 54 -0.35 11.13 -13.16
N SER A 55 -0.42 12.24 -13.90
CA SER A 55 -0.77 13.52 -13.27
C SER A 55 -2.24 13.54 -12.82
N LEU A 56 -2.60 14.42 -11.89
CA LEU A 56 -4.00 14.61 -11.49
C LEU A 56 -4.92 14.88 -12.71
N ASP A 57 -4.44 15.64 -13.69
CA ASP A 57 -5.22 15.96 -14.89
C ASP A 57 -5.36 14.75 -15.82
N ASP A 58 -4.42 13.80 -15.81
CA ASP A 58 -4.55 12.54 -16.56
C ASP A 58 -5.49 11.56 -15.86
N ASP A 59 -5.44 11.50 -14.53
CA ASP A 59 -6.37 10.73 -13.70
C ASP A 59 -7.83 11.20 -13.91
N LEU A 60 -8.05 12.52 -14.00
CA LEU A 60 -9.37 13.10 -14.25
C LEU A 60 -9.93 12.83 -15.65
N LYS A 61 -9.09 12.45 -16.63
CA LYS A 61 -9.54 12.08 -17.99
C LYS A 61 -10.03 10.64 -18.07
N ILE A 62 -9.80 9.82 -17.04
CA ILE A 62 -10.22 8.42 -17.05
C ILE A 62 -11.74 8.35 -17.06
N ASN A 63 -12.28 7.71 -18.10
CA ASN A 63 -13.71 7.52 -18.23
C ASN A 63 -14.16 6.22 -17.53
N PRO A 64 -14.87 6.30 -16.38
CA PRO A 64 -15.38 5.12 -15.68
C PRO A 64 -16.51 4.42 -16.46
N SER A 65 -17.20 5.13 -17.37
CA SER A 65 -18.36 4.61 -18.10
C SER A 65 -18.03 3.71 -19.29
N GLU A 66 -16.78 3.67 -19.76
CA GLU A 66 -16.34 2.74 -20.80
C GLU A 66 -16.14 1.33 -20.23
N ARG A 67 -17.24 0.64 -19.93
CA ARG A 67 -17.24 -0.73 -19.39
C ARG A 67 -16.79 -1.73 -20.47
N GLN A 68 -15.50 -2.03 -20.57
CA GLN A 68 -15.06 -3.30 -21.15
C GLN A 68 -15.10 -4.39 -20.07
N GLY A 69 -16.09 -5.29 -20.17
CA GLY A 69 -15.88 -6.69 -19.82
C GLY A 69 -16.22 -7.21 -18.42
N TRP A 70 -17.05 -6.53 -17.60
CA TRP A 70 -17.53 -7.15 -16.34
C TRP A 70 -19.02 -6.88 -16.12
N GLU A 71 -19.82 -7.93 -16.29
CA GLU A 71 -21.22 -7.93 -15.86
C GLU A 71 -21.29 -7.90 -14.33
N ILE A 72 -22.00 -6.90 -13.82
CA ILE A 72 -22.96 -6.89 -12.69
C ILE A 72 -22.89 -5.48 -12.06
N LEU A 73 -23.77 -4.58 -12.52
CA LEU A 73 -24.70 -3.79 -11.70
C LEU A 73 -25.54 -2.88 -12.61
N LYS A 74 -26.85 -2.95 -12.37
CA LYS A 74 -27.96 -2.26 -13.06
C LYS A 74 -28.03 -0.77 -12.68
N THR A 75 -26.97 -0.01 -12.92
CA THR A 75 -27.00 1.44 -12.72
C THR A 75 -26.96 2.13 -14.07
N ASP A 76 -28.00 2.90 -14.37
CA ASP A 76 -28.20 3.57 -15.65
C ASP A 76 -27.10 4.62 -15.86
N VAL A 77 -26.59 4.74 -17.08
CA VAL A 77 -25.52 5.71 -17.43
C VAL A 77 -25.98 7.14 -17.14
N LYS A 78 -27.29 7.40 -17.16
CA LYS A 78 -27.90 8.67 -16.73
C LYS A 78 -27.74 8.98 -15.25
N ASP A 79 -27.67 7.97 -14.39
CA ASP A 79 -27.46 8.18 -12.95
C ASP A 79 -26.02 8.60 -12.65
N ILE A 80 -25.06 8.05 -13.41
CA ILE A 80 -23.64 8.43 -13.36
C ILE A 80 -23.46 9.90 -13.78
N LEU A 81 -24.02 10.30 -14.93
CA LEU A 81 -23.96 11.70 -15.41
C LEU A 81 -24.60 12.70 -14.43
N ASN A 82 -25.68 12.31 -13.74
CA ASN A 82 -26.32 13.16 -12.73
C ASN A 82 -25.50 13.29 -11.43
N LEU A 83 -24.67 12.30 -11.07
CA LEU A 83 -23.72 12.39 -9.95
C LEU A 83 -22.59 13.36 -10.28
N PHE A 84 -22.04 13.32 -11.49
CA PHE A 84 -21.09 14.32 -11.99
C PHE A 84 -21.69 15.73 -11.99
N GLN A 85 -22.94 15.91 -12.45
CA GLN A 85 -23.59 17.23 -12.45
C GLN A 85 -23.83 17.76 -11.03
N LYS A 86 -24.24 16.90 -10.09
CA LYS A 86 -24.45 17.27 -8.68
C LYS A 86 -23.15 17.55 -7.92
N SER A 87 -22.04 16.91 -8.28
CA SER A 87 -20.72 17.22 -7.72
C SER A 87 -20.24 18.59 -8.21
N ILE A 88 -20.50 18.94 -9.48
CA ILE A 88 -20.19 20.25 -10.06
C ILE A 88 -20.93 21.39 -9.34
N ASP A 89 -22.22 21.24 -9.00
CA ASP A 89 -22.99 22.27 -8.29
C ASP A 89 -22.55 22.46 -6.82
N ARG A 90 -22.00 21.42 -6.18
CA ARG A 90 -21.51 21.44 -4.79
C ARG A 90 -20.15 22.12 -4.62
N LYS A 91 -19.33 22.15 -5.69
CA LYS A 91 -17.94 22.62 -5.71
C LYS A 91 -17.74 24.14 -5.70
N ARG A 92 -18.82 24.94 -5.69
CA ARG A 92 -18.72 26.41 -5.74
C ARG A 92 -17.92 27.06 -4.59
N ASN A 93 -17.72 26.35 -3.48
CA ASN A 93 -17.07 26.86 -2.27
C ASN A 93 -15.83 26.05 -1.82
N MET A 94 -15.37 25.06 -2.60
CA MET A 94 -14.19 24.24 -2.26
C MET A 94 -12.91 24.79 -2.90
N ASN A 95 -11.76 24.53 -2.28
CA ASN A 95 -10.47 24.75 -2.92
C ASN A 95 -10.39 23.89 -4.21
N PRO A 96 -10.00 24.47 -5.36
CA PRO A 96 -9.82 23.74 -6.62
C PRO A 96 -9.07 22.41 -6.49
N ASP A 97 -8.03 22.35 -5.66
CA ASP A 97 -7.24 21.13 -5.48
C ASP A 97 -8.02 20.04 -4.75
N GLN A 98 -8.76 20.41 -3.71
CA GLN A 98 -9.61 19.48 -2.96
C GLN A 98 -10.74 18.91 -3.84
N ALA A 99 -11.30 19.74 -4.72
CA ALA A 99 -12.31 19.30 -5.68
C ALA A 99 -11.76 18.27 -6.68
N LYS A 100 -10.50 18.42 -7.12
CA LYS A 100 -9.84 17.44 -7.98
C LYS A 100 -9.66 16.09 -7.27
N PHE A 101 -9.26 16.09 -6.00
CA PHE A 101 -9.11 14.84 -5.24
C PHE A 101 -10.44 14.11 -5.04
N GLU A 102 -11.51 14.84 -4.73
CA GLU A 102 -12.85 14.26 -4.59
C GLU A 102 -13.35 13.66 -5.91
N ASP A 103 -13.04 14.29 -7.05
CA ASP A 103 -13.33 13.74 -8.37
C ASP A 103 -12.55 12.46 -8.65
N ILE A 104 -11.26 12.44 -8.33
CA ILE A 104 -10.43 11.25 -8.52
C ILE A 104 -10.93 10.08 -7.65
N VAL A 105 -11.33 10.34 -6.40
CA VAL A 105 -11.94 9.32 -5.54
C VAL A 105 -13.26 8.83 -6.12
N THR A 106 -14.09 9.73 -6.65
CA THR A 106 -15.35 9.35 -7.32
C THR A 106 -15.08 8.43 -8.51
N ILE A 107 -14.14 8.78 -9.38
CA ILE A 107 -13.71 7.94 -10.51
C ILE A 107 -13.26 6.57 -10.01
N ALA A 108 -12.42 6.51 -8.97
CA ALA A 108 -11.94 5.26 -8.41
C ALA A 108 -13.10 4.39 -7.88
N CYS A 109 -14.03 4.98 -7.13
CA CYS A 109 -15.19 4.29 -6.59
C CYS A 109 -16.11 3.72 -7.68
N GLU A 110 -16.25 4.42 -8.80
CA GLU A 110 -17.00 3.93 -9.96
C GLU A 110 -16.29 2.77 -10.67
N LEU A 111 -14.95 2.83 -10.78
CA LEU A 111 -14.15 1.77 -11.39
C LEU A 111 -14.17 0.47 -10.57
N VAL A 112 -14.10 0.56 -9.25
CA VAL A 112 -14.08 -0.61 -8.35
C VAL A 112 -15.49 -1.13 -8.01
N GLY A 113 -16.50 -0.27 -8.13
CA GLY A 113 -17.90 -0.58 -7.88
C GLY A 113 -18.35 -0.39 -6.42
N GLU A 114 -19.68 -0.25 -6.26
CA GLU A 114 -20.33 0.04 -4.97
C GLU A 114 -20.00 -1.01 -3.89
N THR A 115 -20.11 -2.30 -4.23
CA THR A 115 -19.86 -3.40 -3.28
C THR A 115 -18.45 -3.32 -2.71
N THR A 116 -17.46 -3.08 -3.55
CA THR A 116 -16.05 -2.95 -3.16
C THR A 116 -15.83 -1.74 -2.24
N CYS A 117 -16.49 -0.61 -2.54
CA CYS A 117 -16.43 0.58 -1.68
C CYS A 117 -17.05 0.32 -0.30
N ARG A 118 -18.19 -0.38 -0.24
CA ARG A 118 -18.82 -0.78 1.04
C ARG A 118 -17.93 -1.73 1.82
N GLU A 119 -17.36 -2.74 1.18
CA GLU A 119 -16.40 -3.66 1.82
C GLU A 119 -15.18 -2.93 2.37
N TYR A 120 -14.65 -1.95 1.63
CA TYR A 120 -13.56 -1.11 2.10
C TYR A 120 -13.97 -0.33 3.35
N LEU A 121 -15.13 0.34 3.33
CA LEU A 121 -15.61 1.10 4.49
C LEU A 121 -15.90 0.20 5.68
N ASP A 122 -16.54 -0.95 5.49
CA ASP A 122 -16.85 -1.90 6.55
C ASP A 122 -15.58 -2.48 7.18
N LYS A 123 -14.56 -2.83 6.37
CA LYS A 123 -13.23 -3.20 6.88
C LYS A 123 -12.61 -2.03 7.65
N SER A 124 -12.74 -0.82 7.14
CA SER A 124 -12.21 0.41 7.76
C SER A 124 -12.93 0.84 9.04
N ALA A 125 -14.19 0.43 9.21
CA ALA A 125 -15.04 0.72 10.37
C ALA A 125 -14.87 -0.35 11.46
N ASN A 126 -14.72 -1.62 11.07
CA ASN A 126 -14.38 -2.71 11.99
C ASN A 126 -12.96 -2.58 12.58
N LEU A 127 -12.08 -1.78 11.95
CA LEU A 127 -10.79 -1.34 12.52
C LEU A 127 -10.95 -0.36 13.71
N ASN A 128 -12.13 0.24 13.93
CA ASN A 128 -12.33 1.30 14.91
C ASN A 128 -13.12 0.90 16.18
N THR A 129 -13.75 -0.28 16.28
CA THR A 129 -14.67 -0.60 17.40
C THR A 129 -14.50 -1.92 18.14
N ASN A 130 -13.46 -2.71 17.89
CA ASN A 130 -13.11 -3.82 18.78
C ASN A 130 -11.65 -3.66 19.19
N THR A 131 -11.34 -3.91 20.46
CA THR A 131 -9.98 -4.01 21.03
C THR A 131 -8.99 -4.47 19.96
N ARG A 132 -8.26 -3.50 19.39
CA ARG A 132 -7.41 -3.68 18.21
C ARG A 132 -6.33 -4.67 18.60
N GLN A 133 -6.46 -5.92 18.18
CA GLN A 133 -5.26 -6.71 18.01
C GLN A 133 -4.48 -5.98 16.92
N PRO A 134 -3.27 -5.50 17.23
CA PRO A 134 -2.45 -4.80 16.25
C PRO A 134 -2.36 -5.64 14.96
N SER A 135 -2.45 -4.99 13.80
CA SER A 135 -2.31 -5.71 12.54
C SER A 135 -0.84 -6.08 12.32
N PRO A 136 -0.55 -7.29 11.81
CA PRO A 136 0.81 -7.66 11.48
C PRO A 136 1.37 -6.76 10.39
N SER A 137 2.67 -6.50 10.47
CA SER A 137 3.43 -5.83 9.43
C SER A 137 4.63 -6.70 9.04
N THR A 138 5.18 -6.44 7.87
CA THR A 138 6.43 -7.05 7.45
C THR A 138 7.48 -5.97 7.29
N LEU A 139 8.63 -6.20 7.93
CA LEU A 139 9.84 -5.41 7.78
C LEU A 139 10.79 -6.15 6.83
N CYS A 140 11.00 -5.56 5.66
CA CYS A 140 11.93 -6.02 4.64
C CYS A 140 13.20 -5.17 4.71
N ILE A 141 14.35 -5.79 4.89
CA ILE A 141 15.63 -5.08 5.06
C ILE A 141 16.72 -5.73 4.21
N VAL A 142 17.62 -4.91 3.67
CA VAL A 142 18.88 -5.35 3.07
C VAL A 142 20.04 -4.91 3.95
N VAL A 143 20.88 -5.85 4.35
CA VAL A 143 22.05 -5.65 5.22
C VAL A 143 23.25 -6.47 4.73
N PRO A 144 24.49 -6.08 5.09
CA PRO A 144 25.65 -6.97 4.93
C PRO A 144 25.50 -8.28 5.72
N ALA A 145 26.04 -9.38 5.19
CA ALA A 145 25.98 -10.71 5.81
C ALA A 145 26.52 -10.75 7.25
N LEU A 146 27.55 -9.96 7.56
CA LEU A 146 28.11 -9.82 8.90
C LEU A 146 27.06 -9.43 9.97
N VAL A 147 26.02 -8.68 9.57
CA VAL A 147 24.99 -8.19 10.50
C VAL A 147 24.06 -9.33 10.95
N VAL A 148 23.91 -10.38 10.14
CA VAL A 148 22.91 -11.44 10.29
C VAL A 148 23.51 -12.82 10.60
N GLU A 149 24.80 -12.88 10.95
CA GLU A 149 25.55 -14.14 11.18
C GLU A 149 24.86 -15.10 12.18
N ASN A 150 24.17 -14.55 13.19
CA ASN A 150 23.49 -15.32 14.23
C ASN A 150 21.97 -15.45 14.03
N ILE A 151 21.46 -15.07 12.86
CA ILE A 151 20.03 -15.04 12.54
C ILE A 151 19.71 -16.19 11.60
N ARG A 152 18.57 -16.86 11.81
CA ARG A 152 18.12 -17.97 10.97
C ARG A 152 16.69 -17.76 10.52
N GLU A 153 16.36 -18.32 9.36
CA GLU A 153 14.99 -18.35 8.85
C GLU A 153 14.10 -19.23 9.74
N ASN A 154 12.87 -18.78 9.97
CA ASN A 154 11.86 -19.35 10.87
C ASN A 154 12.16 -19.22 12.37
N ASP A 155 13.19 -18.48 12.77
CA ASP A 155 13.50 -18.21 14.17
C ASP A 155 12.86 -16.90 14.66
N LEU A 156 12.59 -16.89 15.98
CA LEU A 156 12.25 -15.66 16.69
C LEU A 156 13.49 -14.77 16.83
N ILE A 157 13.29 -13.48 16.68
CA ILE A 157 14.35 -12.49 16.82
C ILE A 157 13.99 -11.48 17.90
N SER A 158 14.99 -11.01 18.66
CA SER A 158 14.75 -10.01 19.69
C SER A 158 14.56 -8.62 19.09
N ALA A 159 13.81 -7.74 19.75
CA ALA A 159 13.68 -6.35 19.32
C ALA A 159 15.05 -5.64 19.24
N TYR A 160 15.97 -5.96 20.15
CA TYR A 160 17.34 -5.45 20.14
C TYR A 160 18.12 -5.86 18.88
N ASP A 161 18.00 -7.12 18.45
CA ASP A 161 18.66 -7.58 17.23
C ASP A 161 18.03 -6.93 15.98
N VAL A 162 16.70 -6.74 15.97
CA VAL A 162 16.02 -6.01 14.89
C VAL A 162 16.48 -4.55 14.84
N GLU A 163 16.66 -3.87 15.97
CA GLU A 163 17.24 -2.52 16.01
C GLU A 163 18.64 -2.49 15.41
N LYS A 164 19.48 -3.48 15.75
CA LYS A 164 20.84 -3.61 15.19
C LYS A 164 20.80 -3.81 13.67
N ILE A 165 19.87 -4.61 13.16
CA ILE A 165 19.68 -4.82 11.71
C ILE A 165 19.25 -3.50 11.05
N ILE A 166 18.28 -2.79 11.63
CA ILE A 166 17.83 -1.48 11.12
C ILE A 166 18.99 -0.48 11.06
N ASP A 167 19.83 -0.42 12.09
CA ASP A 167 20.96 0.52 12.17
C ASP A 167 22.08 0.23 11.16
N ASN A 168 22.15 -0.99 10.65
CA ASN A 168 23.13 -1.39 9.63
C ASN A 168 22.49 -1.60 8.24
N SER A 169 21.22 -1.21 8.07
CA SER A 169 20.49 -1.40 6.82
C SER A 169 21.03 -0.52 5.70
N LEU A 170 21.13 -1.09 4.51
CA LEU A 170 21.37 -0.36 3.26
C LEU A 170 20.06 0.09 2.64
N TYR A 171 19.06 -0.80 2.70
CA TYR A 171 17.70 -0.56 2.24
C TYR A 171 16.70 -1.11 3.25
N PHE A 172 15.56 -0.45 3.41
CA PHE A 172 14.49 -0.93 4.26
C PHE A 172 13.10 -0.52 3.77
N LEU A 173 12.11 -1.34 4.10
CA LEU A 173 10.70 -1.10 3.84
C LEU A 173 9.89 -1.80 4.93
N CYS A 174 8.91 -1.10 5.51
CA CYS A 174 7.91 -1.73 6.35
C CYS A 174 6.53 -1.54 5.72
N THR A 175 5.84 -2.64 5.45
CA THR A 175 4.57 -2.66 4.73
C THR A 175 3.68 -3.83 5.17
N SER A 176 2.50 -4.00 4.55
CA SER A 176 1.63 -5.15 4.78
C SER A 176 2.31 -6.47 4.34
N PRO A 177 1.98 -7.62 4.95
CA PRO A 177 2.50 -8.92 4.50
C PRO A 177 2.23 -9.21 3.03
N GLU A 178 1.07 -8.80 2.51
CA GLU A 178 0.69 -8.96 1.11
C GLU A 178 1.60 -8.15 0.18
N ASP A 179 1.83 -6.87 0.48
CA ASP A 179 2.69 -6.01 -0.33
C ASP A 179 4.15 -6.45 -0.27
N ALA A 180 4.62 -6.89 0.91
CA ALA A 180 5.97 -7.41 1.07
C ALA A 180 6.21 -8.65 0.20
N ASN A 181 5.24 -9.56 0.12
CA ASN A 181 5.30 -10.72 -0.78
C ASN A 181 5.36 -10.31 -2.25
N PHE A 182 4.54 -9.34 -2.66
CA PHE A 182 4.54 -8.82 -4.01
C PHE A 182 5.88 -8.18 -4.38
N ILE A 183 6.44 -7.34 -3.51
CA ILE A 183 7.71 -6.65 -3.73
C ILE A 183 8.86 -7.66 -3.76
N GLN A 184 8.85 -8.67 -2.88
CA GLN A 184 9.88 -9.71 -2.87
C GLN A 184 9.97 -10.46 -4.21
N GLN A 185 8.86 -10.68 -4.92
CA GLN A 185 8.87 -11.35 -6.23
C GLN A 185 9.66 -10.58 -7.31
N HIS A 186 9.89 -9.28 -7.10
CA HIS A 186 10.65 -8.43 -8.02
C HIS A 186 12.15 -8.34 -7.65
N LEU A 187 12.54 -8.87 -6.49
CA LEU A 187 13.93 -8.99 -6.07
C LEU A 187 14.57 -10.20 -6.76
N GLU A 188 15.81 -10.03 -7.23
CA GLU A 188 16.62 -11.16 -7.68
C GLU A 188 17.36 -11.79 -6.49
N LEU A 189 16.74 -12.80 -5.87
CA LEU A 189 17.32 -13.56 -4.77
C LEU A 189 18.07 -14.81 -5.26
N THR A 190 19.00 -15.30 -4.46
CA THR A 190 19.80 -16.50 -4.73
C THR A 190 19.73 -17.46 -3.54
N ASP A 191 19.94 -18.74 -3.82
CA ASP A 191 19.98 -19.82 -2.83
C ASP A 191 21.41 -20.04 -2.26
N GLU A 192 22.28 -19.03 -2.34
CA GLU A 192 23.63 -19.10 -1.77
C GLU A 192 23.56 -19.31 -0.25
N ASP A 193 24.42 -20.21 0.27
CA ASP A 193 24.53 -20.43 1.72
C ASP A 193 25.17 -19.21 2.39
N ILE A 194 24.35 -18.46 3.11
CA ILE A 194 24.70 -17.20 3.78
C ILE A 194 25.84 -17.39 4.80
N THR A 195 26.04 -18.60 5.32
CA THR A 195 27.15 -18.87 6.26
C THR A 195 28.51 -18.94 5.57
N THR A 196 28.54 -19.00 4.24
CA THR A 196 29.77 -19.19 3.44
C THR A 196 30.12 -17.99 2.56
N VAL A 197 29.23 -17.00 2.45
CA VAL A 197 29.45 -15.82 1.61
C VAL A 197 30.36 -14.79 2.30
N SER A 198 30.87 -13.84 1.51
CA SER A 198 31.61 -12.69 2.02
C SER A 198 30.79 -11.90 3.04
N GLU A 199 31.42 -11.40 4.09
CA GLU A 199 30.81 -10.53 5.12
C GLU A 199 30.08 -9.31 4.55
N GLN A 200 30.52 -8.82 3.38
CA GLN A 200 29.94 -7.68 2.67
C GLN A 200 28.83 -8.06 1.70
N ARG A 201 28.50 -9.36 1.57
CA ARG A 201 27.42 -9.80 0.68
C ARG A 201 26.09 -9.24 1.18
N GLU A 202 25.30 -8.67 0.27
CA GLU A 202 23.99 -8.11 0.59
C GLU A 202 22.96 -9.23 0.82
N ILE A 203 22.39 -9.23 2.00
CA ILE A 203 21.38 -10.19 2.46
C ILE A 203 20.06 -9.48 2.60
N TYR A 204 19.04 -10.01 1.95
CA TYR A 204 17.64 -9.68 2.17
C TYR A 204 17.11 -10.44 3.38
N VAL A 205 16.49 -9.71 4.30
CA VAL A 205 15.84 -10.20 5.51
C VAL A 205 14.38 -9.78 5.48
N LYS A 206 13.46 -10.74 5.59
CA LYS A 206 12.03 -10.49 5.76
C LYS A 206 11.65 -10.87 7.18
N ILE A 207 11.16 -9.92 7.96
CA ILE A 207 10.75 -10.11 9.36
C ILE A 207 9.26 -9.85 9.47
N ASN A 208 8.50 -10.85 9.91
CA ASN A 208 7.10 -10.67 10.28
C ASN A 208 6.99 -10.14 11.71
N ILE A 209 6.16 -9.11 11.89
CA ILE A 209 5.98 -8.39 13.15
C ILE A 209 4.49 -8.38 13.46
N ASN A 210 4.04 -9.19 14.42
CA ASN A 210 2.60 -9.34 14.70
C ASN A 210 1.91 -8.04 15.13
N ASP A 211 2.65 -7.15 15.80
CA ASP A 211 2.11 -5.89 16.30
C ASP A 211 2.78 -4.64 15.69
N GLY A 212 3.09 -4.70 14.40
CA GLY A 212 3.91 -3.69 13.72
C GLY A 212 3.15 -2.67 12.88
N GLU A 213 1.81 -2.56 13.00
CA GLU A 213 1.00 -1.64 12.19
C GLU A 213 1.53 -0.19 12.19
N GLU A 214 2.04 0.29 13.32
CA GLU A 214 2.60 1.64 13.45
C GLU A 214 3.94 1.84 12.71
N MET A 215 4.60 0.75 12.30
CA MET A 215 5.85 0.78 11.54
C MET A 215 5.62 0.93 10.03
N ILE A 216 4.41 0.62 9.54
CA ILE A 216 4.08 0.66 8.12
C ILE A 216 4.28 2.06 7.55
N GLY A 217 4.95 2.13 6.39
CA GLY A 217 5.18 3.38 5.65
C GLY A 217 6.19 4.34 6.29
N LYS A 218 6.82 3.99 7.41
CA LYS A 218 7.89 4.81 7.99
C LYS A 218 9.10 4.81 7.07
N LYS A 219 9.52 6.01 6.68
CA LYS A 219 10.62 6.23 5.72
C LYS A 219 11.97 6.53 6.37
N VAL A 220 12.04 6.51 7.70
CA VAL A 220 13.29 6.78 8.43
C VAL A 220 13.56 5.72 9.50
N PRO A 221 14.82 5.27 9.66
CA PRO A 221 15.21 4.21 10.59
C PRO A 221 14.81 4.48 12.04
N TYR A 222 15.01 5.71 12.50
CA TYR A 222 14.64 6.12 13.86
C TYR A 222 13.14 5.90 14.14
N SER A 223 12.28 6.15 13.13
CA SER A 223 10.84 5.93 13.27
C SER A 223 10.50 4.44 13.30
N LEU A 224 11.23 3.57 12.59
CA LEU A 224 11.03 2.14 12.70
C LEU A 224 11.36 1.65 14.11
N LYS A 225 12.54 2.00 14.62
CA LYS A 225 12.99 1.57 15.95
C LYS A 225 12.04 2.02 17.07
N ARG A 226 11.61 3.29 17.03
CA ARG A 226 10.68 3.83 18.04
C ARG A 226 9.33 3.11 18.07
N ASN A 227 8.88 2.56 16.94
CA ASN A 227 7.60 1.88 16.82
C ASN A 227 7.75 0.34 16.80
N LEU A 228 8.93 -0.20 17.12
CA LEU A 228 9.07 -1.64 17.31
C LEU A 228 8.22 -2.09 18.51
N PRO A 229 7.43 -3.17 18.37
CA PRO A 229 6.56 -3.59 19.45
C PRO A 229 7.38 -4.20 20.59
N SER A 230 7.14 -3.71 21.81
CA SER A 230 7.87 -4.15 23.01
C SER A 230 7.54 -5.57 23.44
N ASN A 231 6.35 -6.06 23.07
CA ASN A 231 5.82 -7.39 23.40
C ASN A 231 5.45 -8.20 22.14
N GLY A 232 5.73 -7.66 20.94
CA GLY A 232 5.35 -8.29 19.69
C GLY A 232 6.28 -9.44 19.34
N GLN A 233 5.71 -10.51 18.78
CA GLN A 233 6.51 -11.59 18.22
C GLN A 233 7.13 -11.12 16.91
N LEU A 234 8.46 -11.16 16.85
CA LEU A 234 9.27 -10.83 15.68
C LEU A 234 9.83 -12.15 15.14
N MET A 235 9.47 -12.52 13.91
CA MET A 235 9.87 -13.80 13.32
C MET A 235 10.55 -13.55 11.98
N VAL A 236 11.72 -14.16 11.78
CA VAL A 236 12.43 -14.08 10.51
C VAL A 236 11.76 -15.05 9.54
N GLU A 237 11.06 -14.52 8.55
CA GLU A 237 10.31 -15.30 7.56
C GLU A 237 11.19 -15.68 6.36
N LYS A 238 12.13 -14.81 5.98
CA LYS A 238 13.05 -15.07 4.86
C LYS A 238 14.44 -14.52 5.14
N LEU A 239 15.45 -15.32 4.80
CA LEU A 239 16.84 -14.89 4.75
C LEU A 239 17.45 -15.36 3.42
N ALA A 240 17.89 -14.45 2.56
CA ALA A 240 18.43 -14.82 1.25
C ALA A 240 19.47 -13.81 0.73
N CYS A 241 20.46 -14.28 -0.03
CA CYS A 241 21.41 -13.41 -0.70
C CYS A 241 20.75 -12.71 -1.90
N LEU A 242 20.89 -11.38 -2.01
CA LEU A 242 20.60 -10.69 -3.27
C LEU A 242 21.62 -11.10 -4.32
N LYS A 243 21.20 -11.23 -5.58
CA LYS A 243 22.10 -11.44 -6.71
C LYS A 243 23.07 -10.26 -6.83
N TYR A 244 24.34 -10.58 -7.11
CA TYR A 244 25.42 -9.60 -7.12
C TYR A 244 25.10 -8.37 -8.00
N LEU A 245 25.23 -7.16 -7.41
CA LEU A 245 24.93 -5.86 -8.03
C LEU A 245 23.47 -5.69 -8.53
N SER A 246 22.56 -6.56 -8.10
CA SER A 246 21.15 -6.43 -8.48
C SER A 246 20.50 -5.29 -7.71
N VAL A 247 19.87 -4.38 -8.46
CA VAL A 247 19.05 -3.30 -7.90
C VAL A 247 17.56 -3.48 -8.21
N SER A 248 17.20 -4.58 -8.87
CA SER A 248 15.81 -4.89 -9.25
C SER A 248 14.94 -5.03 -8.01
N GLY A 249 13.82 -4.29 -7.98
CA GLY A 249 12.86 -4.29 -6.88
C GLY A 249 13.25 -3.41 -5.70
N LEU A 250 14.51 -2.95 -5.62
CA LEU A 250 14.99 -2.07 -4.55
C LEU A 250 14.48 -0.63 -4.68
N GLU A 251 13.94 -0.24 -5.83
CA GLU A 251 13.28 1.06 -6.03
C GLU A 251 12.06 1.27 -5.11
N ASN A 252 11.50 0.19 -4.56
CA ASN A 252 10.40 0.22 -3.60
C ASN A 252 10.87 0.41 -2.15
N PHE A 253 12.18 0.36 -1.90
CA PHE A 253 12.77 0.47 -0.58
C PHE A 253 13.26 1.90 -0.31
N ASN A 254 13.23 2.29 0.95
CA ASN A 254 13.95 3.48 1.38
C ASN A 254 15.43 3.14 1.48
N ARG A 255 16.28 4.03 0.97
CA ARG A 255 17.73 3.95 1.10
C ARG A 255 18.17 4.69 2.36
N PHE A 256 19.05 4.05 3.14
CA PHE A 256 19.69 4.67 4.31
C PHE A 256 20.75 5.71 3.87
#